data_AF-A0A526YJW8-F1
#
_entry.id   AF-A0A526YJW8-F1
#
_cell.length_a   1.000
_cell.length_b   1.000
_cell.length_c   1.000
_cell.angle_alpha   90.00
_cell.angle_beta   90.00
_cell.angle_gamma   90.00
#
_symmetry.space_group_name_H-M   'P 1'
#
loop_
_entity.id
_entity.type
_entity.pdbx_description
1 polymer ?
#
loop_
_entity_poly.entity_id
_entity_poly.type
_entity_poly.pdbx_seq_one_letter_code
_entity_poly.pdbx_strand_id
1 'polypeptide(L)' 'RRIGTDLDLQKLAKLSTTIGFDGIIDAAHDIVEGKVRGRVVVDM' A
#
# COMPACT_ATOMS: atom_id res chain seq x y z
N ARG A 1 -14.79 19.16 -5.44
CA ARG A 1 -13.99 18.86 -4.23
C ARG A 1 -14.86 18.02 -3.29
N ARG A 2 -14.67 16.70 -3.19
CA ARG A 2 -15.44 15.83 -2.27
C ARG A 2 -14.60 14.66 -1.75
N ILE A 3 -13.81 14.06 -2.63
CA ILE A 3 -12.94 12.92 -2.31
C ILE A 3 -11.88 13.27 -1.24
N GLY A 4 -11.47 14.53 -1.09
CA GLY A 4 -10.48 14.91 -0.06
C GLY A 4 -11.05 15.14 1.35
N THR A 5 -12.36 15.38 1.48
CA THR A 5 -12.99 15.73 2.77
C THR A 5 -13.77 14.57 3.39
N ASP A 6 -14.34 13.68 2.56
CA ASP A 6 -15.06 12.50 3.03
C ASP A 6 -14.15 11.28 3.22
N LEU A 7 -12.89 11.39 2.78
CA LEU A 7 -11.92 10.29 2.81
C LEU A 7 -11.09 10.39 4.08
N ASP A 8 -11.31 9.43 4.97
CA ASP A 8 -10.53 9.26 6.19
C ASP A 8 -9.15 8.70 5.84
N LEU A 9 -8.17 9.59 5.74
CA LEU A 9 -6.79 9.26 5.42
C LEU A 9 -6.16 8.32 6.46
N GLN A 10 -6.60 8.38 7.72
CA GLN A 10 -6.10 7.48 8.75
C GLN A 10 -6.61 6.06 8.56
N LYS A 11 -7.87 5.88 8.14
CA LYS A 11 -8.39 4.55 7.76
C LYS A 11 -7.67 4.00 6.55
N LEU A 12 -7.37 4.83 5.56
CA LEU A 12 -6.60 4.40 4.39
C LEU A 12 -5.18 3.97 4.77
N ALA A 13 -4.52 4.72 5.64
CA ALA A 13 -3.18 4.37 6.12
C ALA A 13 -3.14 3.00 6.81
N LYS A 14 -4.16 2.66 7.60
CA LYS A 14 -4.30 1.35 8.27
C LYS A 14 -4.53 0.18 7.30
N LEU A 15 -4.95 0.44 6.06
CA LEU A 15 -5.19 -0.57 5.02
C LEU A 15 -3.98 -0.75 4.09
N SER A 16 -2.90 -0.01 4.33
CA SER A 16 -1.68 -0.06 3.52
C SER A 16 -0.50 -0.59 4.32
N THR A 17 0.29 -1.45 3.67
CA THR A 17 1.61 -1.86 4.16
C THR A 17 2.66 -0.96 3.55
N THR A 18 3.55 -0.40 4.36
CA THR A 18 4.66 0.43 3.86
C THR A 18 5.94 -0.40 3.83
N ILE A 19 6.65 -0.34 2.70
CA ILE A 19 7.94 -1.01 2.48
C ILE A 19 9.01 0.03 2.09
N GLY A 20 10.28 -0.29 2.36
CA GLY A 20 11.40 0.46 1.80
C GLY A 20 11.67 0.10 0.33
N PHE A 21 12.53 0.89 -0.31
CA PHE A 21 12.94 0.68 -1.70
C PHE A 21 13.54 -0.70 -1.97
N ASP A 22 14.28 -1.24 -1.01
CA ASP A 22 14.88 -2.58 -1.05
C ASP A 22 13.84 -3.72 -1.10
N GLY A 23 12.63 -3.49 -0.58
CA GLY A 23 11.56 -4.48 -0.54
C GLY A 23 10.73 -4.61 -1.83
N ILE A 24 11.00 -3.81 -2.88
CA ILE A 24 10.15 -3.76 -4.08
C ILE A 24 10.12 -5.10 -4.82
N ILE A 25 11.28 -5.76 -4.96
CA ILE A 25 11.38 -7.00 -5.73
C ILE A 25 10.61 -8.14 -5.04
N ASP A 26 10.76 -8.27 -3.72
CA ASP A 26 10.04 -9.28 -2.95
C ASP A 26 8.53 -9.04 -2.97
N ALA A 27 8.11 -7.79 -2.79
CA ALA A 27 6.71 -7.41 -2.88
C ALA A 27 6.13 -7.70 -4.27
N ALA A 28 6.90 -7.51 -5.35
CA ALA A 28 6.45 -7.84 -6.70
C ALA A 28 6.20 -9.34 -6.88
N HIS A 29 7.08 -10.21 -6.35
CA HIS A 29 6.85 -11.65 -6.36
C HIS A 29 5.58 -12.03 -5.59
N ASP A 30 5.41 -11.51 -4.38
CA ASP A 30 4.24 -11.79 -3.55
C ASP A 30 2.92 -11.30 -4.20
N ILE A 31 2.96 -10.21 -4.97
CA ILE A 31 1.79 -9.74 -5.76
C ILE A 31 1.44 -10.74 -6.85
N VAL A 32 2.43 -11.19 -7.64
CA VAL A 32 2.21 -12.14 -8.73
C VAL A 32 1.71 -13.48 -8.20
N GLU A 33 2.20 -13.92 -7.05
CA GLU A 33 1.77 -15.14 -6.38
C GLU A 33 0.43 -15.00 -5.65
N GLY A 34 -0.17 -13.80 -5.61
CA GLY A 34 -1.47 -13.54 -4.99
C GLY A 34 -1.45 -13.53 -3.46
N LYS A 35 -0.27 -13.35 -2.84
CA LYS A 35 -0.08 -13.29 -1.39
C LYS A 35 -0.40 -11.90 -0.82
N VAL A 36 -0.33 -10.86 -1.64
CA VAL A 36 -0.64 -9.49 -1.22
C VAL A 36 -2.14 -9.22 -1.33
N ARG A 37 -2.74 -8.77 -0.22
CA ARG A 37 -4.10 -8.26 -0.19
C ARG A 37 -4.10 -6.80 0.24
N GLY A 38 -4.73 -5.93 -0.56
CA GLY A 38 -4.81 -4.50 -0.26
C GLY A 38 -3.76 -3.70 -1.02
N ARG A 39 -3.11 -2.74 -0.34
CA ARG A 39 -2.19 -1.78 -0.97
C ARG A 39 -0.79 -1.84 -0.32
N VAL A 40 0.24 -1.86 -1.15
CA VAL A 40 1.63 -1.66 -0.76
C VAL A 40 2.04 -0.24 -1.13
N VAL A 41 2.71 0.47 -0.21
CA VAL A 41 3.23 1.83 -0.41
C VAL A 41 4.75 1.76 -0.26
N VAL A 42 5.47 2.33 -1.20
CA VAL A 42 6.94 2.43 -1.13
C VAL A 42 7.30 3.77 -0.50
N ASP A 43 8.09 3.72 0.57
CA ASP A 43 8.78 4.88 1.12
C ASP A 43 10.17 4.97 0.48
N MET A 44 10.51 6.16 -0.04
CA MET A 44 11.70 6.40 -0.88
C MET A 44 12.86 6.95 -0.08
#